data_AF-A0AB38XSE6-F1
#
_entry.id   AF-A0AB38XSE6-F1
#
_cell.length_a   1.000
_cell.length_b   1.000
_cell.length_c   1.000
_cell.angle_alpha   90.00
_cell.angle_beta   90.00
_cell.angle_gamma   90.00
#
_symmetry.space_group_name_H-M   'P 1'
#
loop_
_entity.id
_entity.type
_entity.pdbx_description
1 polymer ?
#
loop_
_entity_poly.entity_id
_entity_poly.type
_entity_poly.pdbx_seq_one_letter_code
_entity_poly.pdbx_strand_id
1 'polypeptide(L)'
;MFDNLTGPIPPAGPDGNAIIKAVRAAFTSYFEESNPGEAQLTFLGSAPLKMLRFGPDTGRIVTYATLGCSAEAMQDPSAMVVDTNSGPRAELILPIRGGLDEVIRPLGILAASPSIEGLILTEGALIDFGQPLWDQSRFTGFVLLKAEIPPVVVEETEVTIFQPVPATTNEFALARAKGVDELRRVWETQGVDFTDPYRTSAV
;
A
#
# COMPACT_ATOMS: atom_id res chain seq x y z
N MET A 1 47.30 1.84 -20.33
CA MET A 1 46.16 2.72 -20.58
C MET A 1 44.91 2.01 -20.09
N PHE A 2 44.76 1.92 -18.76
CA PHE A 2 43.55 1.42 -18.09
C PHE A 2 43.36 2.35 -16.90
N ASP A 3 42.91 3.55 -17.22
CA ASP A 3 42.69 4.62 -16.25
C ASP A 3 41.20 4.59 -15.87
N ASN A 4 40.94 4.49 -14.57
CA ASN A 4 39.69 4.81 -13.87
C ASN A 4 38.37 4.17 -14.37
N LEU A 5 38.02 3.01 -13.82
CA LEU A 5 36.62 2.54 -13.72
C LEU A 5 35.97 2.87 -12.34
N THR A 6 36.68 3.53 -11.42
CA THR A 6 36.10 3.97 -10.15
C THR A 6 35.65 5.42 -10.26
N GLY A 7 34.55 5.64 -10.99
CA GLY A 7 33.73 6.83 -10.75
C GLY A 7 33.26 6.86 -9.29
N PRO A 8 32.87 8.04 -8.75
CA PRO A 8 32.32 8.11 -7.40
C PRO A 8 31.15 7.13 -7.30
N ILE A 9 31.16 6.27 -6.26
CA ILE A 9 30.00 5.45 -5.90
C ILE A 9 28.87 6.47 -5.70
N PRO A 10 27.75 6.39 -6.44
CA PRO A 10 26.62 7.27 -6.21
C PRO A 10 26.25 7.17 -4.72
N PRO A 11 25.85 8.29 -4.08
CA PRO A 11 25.46 8.24 -2.67
C PRO A 11 24.44 7.11 -2.48
N ALA A 12 24.62 6.31 -1.44
CA ALA A 12 23.59 5.37 -1.04
C ALA A 12 22.29 6.17 -0.90
N GLY A 13 21.19 5.65 -1.46
CA GLY A 13 19.87 6.25 -1.25
C GLY A 13 19.58 6.35 0.25
N PRO A 14 18.51 7.07 0.64
CA PRO A 14 18.18 7.22 2.05
C PRO A 14 18.09 5.85 2.73
N ASP A 15 18.64 5.76 3.94
CA ASP A 15 18.59 4.55 4.76
C ASP A 15 17.12 4.11 4.92
N GLY A 16 16.80 2.88 4.52
CA GLY A 16 15.45 2.32 4.65
C GLY A 16 14.92 2.40 6.07
N ASN A 17 15.78 2.30 7.09
CA ASN A 17 15.35 2.49 8.49
C ASN A 17 14.95 3.94 8.79
N ALA A 18 15.61 4.92 8.19
CA ALA A 18 15.24 6.32 8.32
C ALA A 18 13.87 6.59 7.68
N ILE A 19 13.61 6.00 6.49
CA ILE A 19 12.30 6.04 5.84
C ILE A 19 11.23 5.45 6.74
N ILE A 20 11.43 4.23 7.25
CA ILE A 20 10.45 3.55 8.11
C ILE A 20 10.20 4.34 9.40
N LYS A 21 11.23 4.95 9.99
CA LYS A 21 11.06 5.82 11.16
C LYS A 21 10.22 7.07 10.83
N ALA A 22 10.46 7.69 9.68
CA ALA A 22 9.71 8.86 9.23
C ALA A 22 8.25 8.53 8.93
N VAL A 23 7.98 7.42 8.23
CA VAL A 23 6.62 6.93 7.96
C VAL A 23 5.87 6.67 9.27
N ARG A 24 6.49 5.95 10.22
CA ARG A 24 5.86 5.71 11.53
C ARG A 24 5.53 7.04 12.21
N ALA A 25 6.48 7.98 12.25
CA ALA A 25 6.26 9.28 12.87
C ALA A 25 5.10 10.03 12.20
N ALA A 26 5.04 10.05 10.87
CA ALA A 26 3.97 10.66 10.11
C ALA A 26 2.61 10.04 10.44
N PHE A 27 2.49 8.71 10.45
CA PHE A 27 1.24 8.04 10.80
C PHE A 27 0.83 8.30 12.25
N THR A 28 1.75 8.15 13.22
CA THR A 28 1.43 8.42 14.63
C THR A 28 1.03 9.88 14.88
N SER A 29 1.58 10.82 14.11
CA SER A 29 1.18 12.22 14.17
C SER A 29 -0.17 12.46 13.51
N TYR A 30 -0.41 11.87 12.34
CA TYR A 30 -1.66 12.05 11.58
C TYR A 30 -2.86 11.48 12.34
N PHE A 31 -2.71 10.31 12.97
CA PHE A 31 -3.76 9.66 13.74
C PHE A 31 -3.80 10.10 15.22
N GLU A 32 -2.91 11.01 15.64
CA GLU A 32 -2.79 11.48 17.03
C GLU A 32 -2.64 10.34 18.06
N GLU A 33 -2.00 9.24 17.67
CA GLU A 33 -1.86 8.03 18.47
C GLU A 33 -0.40 7.55 18.45
N SER A 34 0.30 7.71 19.58
CA SER A 34 1.74 7.45 19.67
C SER A 34 2.12 5.97 19.82
N ASN A 35 1.17 5.10 20.19
CA ASN A 35 1.42 3.68 20.45
C ASN A 35 0.30 2.79 19.88
N PRO A 36 0.18 2.72 18.54
CA PRO A 36 -0.81 1.87 17.88
C PRO A 36 -0.56 0.39 18.15
N GLY A 37 -1.60 -0.42 17.97
CA GLY A 37 -1.44 -1.87 17.91
C GLY A 37 -0.49 -2.27 16.77
N GLU A 38 0.29 -3.33 16.97
CA GLU A 38 1.28 -3.76 15.98
C GLU A 38 1.28 -5.28 15.83
N ALA A 39 1.28 -5.73 14.58
CA ALA A 39 1.57 -7.11 14.21
C ALA A 39 2.73 -7.15 13.21
N GLN A 40 3.53 -8.21 13.24
CA GLN A 40 4.63 -8.41 12.31
C GLN A 40 4.33 -9.60 11.39
N LEU A 41 4.56 -9.42 10.09
CA LEU A 41 4.46 -10.43 9.06
C LEU A 41 5.82 -10.64 8.43
N THR A 42 6.20 -11.90 8.25
CA THR A 42 7.44 -12.28 7.59
C THR A 42 7.08 -13.10 6.35
N PHE A 43 7.61 -12.69 5.21
CA PHE A 43 7.51 -13.42 3.97
C PHE A 43 8.89 -13.98 3.62
N LEU A 44 8.92 -15.17 3.03
CA LEU A 44 10.17 -15.80 2.66
C LEU A 44 10.88 -14.94 1.61
N GLY A 45 12.11 -14.53 1.90
CA GLY A 45 12.92 -13.73 0.97
C GLY A 45 12.68 -12.21 1.03
N SER A 46 11.85 -11.70 1.96
CA SER A 46 11.66 -10.26 2.17
C SER A 46 12.08 -9.82 3.58
N ALA A 47 12.35 -8.52 3.74
CA ALA A 47 12.42 -7.91 5.05
C ALA A 47 11.06 -8.03 5.77
N PRO A 48 11.03 -8.07 7.12
CA PRO A 48 9.78 -8.12 7.85
C PRO A 48 8.93 -6.87 7.61
N LEU A 49 7.63 -7.08 7.44
CA LEU A 49 6.64 -6.02 7.33
C LEU A 49 5.85 -5.93 8.63
N LYS A 50 5.49 -4.71 9.03
CA LYS A 50 4.63 -4.47 10.19
C LYS A 50 3.28 -3.97 9.72
N MET A 51 2.25 -4.37 10.46
CA MET A 51 0.90 -3.84 10.36
C MET A 51 0.62 -3.03 11.62
N LEU A 52 0.44 -1.73 11.46
CA LEU A 52 -0.01 -0.83 12.51
C LEU A 52 -1.53 -0.79 12.52
N ARG A 53 -2.13 -0.71 13.70
CA ARG A 53 -3.57 -0.65 13.89
C ARG A 53 -3.90 0.56 14.77
N PHE A 54 -4.49 1.58 14.16
CA PHE A 54 -4.90 2.83 14.80
C PHE A 54 -6.38 2.81 15.17
N GLY A 55 -6.74 3.53 16.23
CA GLY A 55 -8.11 3.68 16.69
C GLY A 55 -8.67 2.49 17.47
N PRO A 56 -10.01 2.37 17.58
CA PRO A 56 -11.00 3.07 16.79
C PRO A 56 -11.10 4.57 17.08
N ASP A 57 -11.39 5.37 16.05
CA ASP A 57 -11.73 6.79 16.18
C ASP A 57 -13.19 7.01 16.65
N THR A 58 -13.64 8.27 16.71
CA THR A 58 -15.02 8.61 17.10
C THR A 58 -16.08 8.07 16.13
N GLY A 59 -15.72 7.78 14.88
CA GLY A 59 -16.56 7.12 13.87
C GLY A 59 -16.54 5.60 13.95
N ARG A 60 -15.83 5.03 14.94
CA ARG A 60 -15.54 3.60 15.08
C ARG A 60 -14.71 3.04 13.92
N ILE A 61 -13.93 3.87 13.25
CA ILE A 61 -13.01 3.43 12.20
C ILE A 61 -11.72 2.95 12.85
N VAL A 62 -11.32 1.73 12.50
CA VAL A 62 -9.99 1.20 12.78
C VAL A 62 -9.18 1.29 11.49
N THR A 63 -8.01 1.90 11.54
CA THR A 63 -7.16 2.04 10.35
C THR A 63 -5.95 1.12 10.45
N TYR A 64 -5.82 0.24 9.45
CA TYR A 64 -4.68 -0.66 9.30
C TYR A 64 -3.67 0.00 8.36
N ALA A 65 -2.41 0.13 8.79
CA ALA A 65 -1.37 0.77 8.00
C ALA A 65 -0.14 -0.12 7.90
N THR A 66 0.43 -0.24 6.70
CA THR A 66 1.67 -1.00 6.49
C THR A 66 2.87 -0.17 6.92
N LEU A 67 3.91 -0.86 7.38
CA LEU A 67 5.20 -0.25 7.67
C LEU A 67 6.29 -1.26 7.28
N GLY A 68 6.97 -0.99 6.16
CA GLY A 68 8.01 -1.86 5.62
C GLY A 68 8.05 -1.89 4.10
N CYS A 69 6.93 -1.61 3.42
CA CYS A 69 6.84 -1.63 1.96
C CYS A 69 7.75 -0.57 1.33
N SER A 70 7.89 0.57 2.01
CA SER A 70 8.69 1.71 1.56
C SER A 70 10.19 1.60 1.88
N ALA A 71 10.63 0.57 2.62
CA ALA A 71 12.02 0.43 3.06
C ALA A 71 13.00 0.31 1.88
N GLU A 72 12.59 -0.38 0.82
CA GLU A 72 13.34 -0.54 -0.43
C GLU A 72 12.56 0.09 -1.59
N ALA A 73 13.26 0.65 -2.58
CA ALA A 73 12.61 1.21 -3.75
C ALA A 73 12.04 0.09 -4.61
N MET A 74 10.79 0.23 -5.08
CA MET A 74 10.19 -0.74 -5.99
C MET A 74 10.96 -0.74 -7.31
N GLN A 75 11.30 -1.93 -7.80
CA GLN A 75 12.16 -2.10 -8.98
C GLN A 75 11.31 -2.47 -10.19
N ASP A 76 11.53 -1.79 -11.33
CA ASP A 76 10.95 -2.20 -12.60
C ASP A 76 11.70 -3.45 -13.09
N PRO A 77 11.05 -4.63 -13.13
CA PRO A 77 11.71 -5.87 -13.54
C PRO A 77 12.14 -5.87 -15.01
N SER A 78 11.68 -4.90 -15.82
CA SER A 78 12.08 -4.73 -17.22
C SER A 78 13.29 -3.81 -17.43
N ALA A 79 13.77 -3.14 -16.37
CA ALA A 79 14.89 -2.21 -16.46
C ALA A 79 16.23 -2.93 -16.75
N MET A 80 16.99 -2.41 -17.72
CA MET A 80 18.33 -2.96 -18.07
C MET A 80 19.41 -2.64 -17.02
N VAL A 81 19.20 -1.60 -16.21
CA VAL A 81 20.09 -1.19 -15.12
C VAL A 81 19.23 -1.03 -13.87
N VAL A 82 19.61 -1.73 -12.80
CA VAL A 82 18.94 -1.65 -11.51
C VAL A 82 19.42 -0.40 -10.78
N ASP A 83 18.55 0.59 -10.62
CA ASP A 83 18.75 1.67 -9.66
C ASP A 83 17.96 1.34 -8.39
N THR A 84 18.69 0.85 -7.39
CA THR A 84 18.12 0.43 -6.11
C THR A 84 17.58 1.59 -5.27
N ASN A 85 17.82 2.84 -5.66
CA ASN A 85 17.53 4.02 -4.84
C ASN A 85 16.38 4.87 -5.39
N SER A 86 16.25 4.98 -6.72
CA SER A 86 15.36 5.97 -7.36
C SER A 86 13.95 5.46 -7.72
N GLY A 87 13.63 4.20 -7.42
CA GLY A 87 12.30 3.65 -7.67
C GLY A 87 11.22 4.21 -6.74
N PRO A 88 9.93 4.12 -7.12
CA PRO A 88 8.83 4.60 -6.29
C PRO A 88 8.79 3.81 -4.97
N ARG A 89 8.30 4.47 -3.93
CA ARG A 89 8.10 3.89 -2.60
C ARG A 89 6.70 4.17 -2.15
N ALA A 90 6.10 3.21 -1.46
CA ALA A 90 4.75 3.39 -0.95
C ALA A 90 4.52 2.69 0.38
N GLU A 91 3.48 3.14 1.07
CA GLU A 91 2.82 2.41 2.14
C GLU A 91 1.31 2.44 1.92
N LEU A 92 0.62 1.51 2.56
CA LEU A 92 -0.81 1.29 2.40
C LEU A 92 -1.54 1.64 3.69
N ILE A 93 -2.70 2.28 3.57
CA ILE A 93 -3.62 2.50 4.69
C ILE A 93 -5.02 2.02 4.33
N LEU A 94 -5.68 1.32 5.24
CA LEU A 94 -7.01 0.77 5.03
C LEU A 94 -7.90 1.09 6.24
N PRO A 95 -8.78 2.11 6.14
CA PRO A 95 -9.78 2.39 7.16
C PRO A 95 -10.93 1.39 7.08
N ILE A 96 -11.29 0.76 8.20
CA ILE A 96 -12.39 -0.22 8.31
C ILE A 96 -13.27 0.12 9.50
N ARG A 97 -14.57 0.32 9.24
CA ARG A 97 -15.58 0.52 10.28
C ARG A 97 -15.71 -0.74 11.13
N GLY A 98 -15.56 -0.58 12.45
CA GLY A 98 -15.62 -1.67 13.42
C GLY A 98 -14.34 -2.50 13.54
N GLY A 99 -13.38 -2.31 12.61
CA GLY A 99 -12.20 -3.16 12.48
C GLY A 99 -12.49 -4.55 11.92
N LEU A 100 -11.46 -5.17 11.35
CA LEU A 100 -11.50 -6.53 10.79
C LEU A 100 -10.07 -7.05 10.69
N ASP A 101 -9.60 -7.85 11.65
CA ASP A 101 -8.20 -8.27 11.71
C ASP A 101 -7.84 -9.25 10.57
N GLU A 102 -8.83 -9.87 9.94
CA GLU A 102 -8.67 -10.71 8.75
C GLU A 102 -8.06 -9.94 7.56
N VAL A 103 -8.11 -8.60 7.55
CA VAL A 103 -7.44 -7.78 6.50
C VAL A 103 -5.92 -7.81 6.62
N ILE A 104 -5.36 -8.16 7.77
CA ILE A 104 -3.91 -8.11 8.02
C ILE A 104 -3.15 -8.96 7.00
N ARG A 105 -3.67 -10.17 6.69
CA ARG A 105 -3.03 -11.08 5.72
C ARG A 105 -3.08 -10.57 4.27
N PRO A 106 -4.26 -10.29 3.67
CA PRO A 106 -4.31 -9.80 2.29
C PRO A 106 -3.61 -8.45 2.10
N LEU A 107 -3.70 -7.54 3.08
CA LEU A 107 -3.00 -6.27 3.03
C LEU A 107 -1.48 -6.45 3.13
N GLY A 108 -1.01 -7.35 4.00
CA GLY A 108 0.42 -7.70 4.10
C GLY A 108 0.96 -8.35 2.82
N ILE A 109 0.19 -9.22 2.16
CA ILE A 109 0.57 -9.81 0.87
C ILE A 109 0.74 -8.71 -0.19
N LEU A 110 -0.24 -7.79 -0.30
CA LEU A 110 -0.16 -6.66 -1.23
C LEU A 110 1.05 -5.77 -0.95
N ALA A 111 1.34 -5.50 0.32
CA ALA A 111 2.48 -4.68 0.72
C ALA A 111 3.84 -5.35 0.46
N ALA A 112 3.89 -6.69 0.47
CA ALA A 112 5.10 -7.45 0.18
C ALA A 112 5.32 -7.71 -1.32
N SER A 113 4.27 -7.56 -2.14
CA SER A 113 4.31 -7.90 -3.57
C SER A 113 5.38 -7.15 -4.38
N PRO A 114 5.78 -5.90 -4.06
CA PRO A 114 6.91 -5.28 -4.77
C PRO A 114 8.22 -6.05 -4.60
N SER A 115 8.49 -6.57 -3.40
CA SER A 115 9.73 -7.31 -3.11
C SER A 115 9.70 -8.78 -3.55
N ILE A 116 8.51 -9.37 -3.66
CA ILE A 116 8.33 -10.80 -3.95
C ILE A 116 8.02 -11.02 -5.44
N GLU A 117 7.14 -10.18 -6.00
CA GLU A 117 6.60 -10.33 -7.36
C GLU A 117 7.11 -9.23 -8.31
N GLY A 118 7.89 -8.25 -7.83
CA GLY A 118 8.35 -7.13 -8.64
C GLY A 118 7.24 -6.16 -9.04
N LEU A 119 6.13 -6.13 -8.30
CA LEU A 119 4.99 -5.25 -8.60
C LEU A 119 5.33 -3.79 -8.28
N ILE A 120 5.06 -2.87 -9.21
CA ILE A 120 5.07 -1.44 -8.93
C ILE A 120 3.67 -1.01 -8.51
N LEU A 121 3.54 -0.45 -7.30
CA LEU A 121 2.28 0.09 -6.81
C LEU A 121 2.04 1.49 -7.39
N THR A 122 0.93 1.65 -8.11
CA THR A 122 0.54 2.92 -8.74
C THR A 122 -0.94 3.20 -8.51
N GLU A 123 -1.33 4.48 -8.60
CA GLU A 123 -2.73 4.87 -8.57
C GLU A 123 -3.50 4.21 -9.72
N GLY A 124 -4.63 3.59 -9.40
CA GLY A 124 -5.46 2.82 -10.33
C GLY A 124 -4.98 1.38 -10.56
N ALA A 125 -3.93 0.91 -9.90
CA ALA A 125 -3.54 -0.49 -10.02
C ALA A 125 -4.68 -1.42 -9.55
N LEU A 126 -4.92 -2.48 -10.32
CA LEU A 126 -5.90 -3.53 -10.05
C LEU A 126 -5.18 -4.79 -9.56
N ILE A 127 -5.34 -5.15 -8.30
CA ILE A 127 -4.72 -6.34 -7.71
C ILE A 127 -5.82 -7.32 -7.33
N ASP A 128 -5.92 -8.43 -8.04
CA ASP A 128 -6.98 -9.44 -7.88
C ASP A 128 -6.35 -10.77 -7.44
N PHE A 129 -6.67 -11.22 -6.21
CA PHE A 129 -6.19 -12.49 -5.68
C PHE A 129 -7.04 -13.68 -6.15
N GLY A 130 -8.12 -13.45 -6.89
CA GLY A 130 -8.99 -14.48 -7.46
C GLY A 130 -9.80 -15.28 -6.43
N GLN A 131 -9.76 -14.88 -5.15
CA GLN A 131 -10.47 -15.52 -4.05
C GLN A 131 -10.89 -14.46 -3.03
N PRO A 132 -11.92 -14.73 -2.20
CA PRO A 132 -12.34 -13.82 -1.14
C PRO A 132 -11.16 -13.34 -0.27
N LEU A 133 -11.07 -12.04 -0.02
CA LEU A 133 -10.01 -11.44 0.80
C LEU A 133 -10.04 -11.93 2.26
N TRP A 134 -11.23 -12.21 2.79
CA TRP A 134 -11.51 -12.78 4.10
C TRP A 134 -12.76 -13.66 4.01
N ASP A 135 -13.09 -14.37 5.09
CA ASP A 135 -14.24 -15.27 5.10
C ASP A 135 -15.54 -14.53 4.76
N GLN A 136 -16.35 -15.14 3.89
CA GLN A 136 -17.59 -14.59 3.33
C GLN A 136 -17.46 -13.24 2.58
N SER A 137 -16.23 -12.76 2.33
CA SER A 137 -16.02 -11.53 1.57
C SER A 137 -16.47 -11.69 0.12
N ARG A 138 -17.07 -10.64 -0.44
CA ARG A 138 -17.34 -10.52 -1.88
C ARG A 138 -16.16 -9.92 -2.65
N PHE A 139 -15.22 -9.32 -1.93
CA PHE A 139 -14.05 -8.71 -2.53
C PHE A 139 -13.00 -9.77 -2.82
N THR A 140 -12.42 -9.72 -4.01
CA THR A 140 -11.36 -10.66 -4.42
C THR A 140 -10.00 -9.99 -4.49
N GLY A 141 -9.92 -8.69 -4.25
CA GLY A 141 -8.73 -7.89 -4.47
C GLY A 141 -8.92 -6.44 -4.09
N PHE A 142 -7.95 -5.62 -4.49
CA PHE A 142 -7.91 -4.18 -4.23
C PHE A 142 -7.74 -3.36 -5.50
N VAL A 143 -8.32 -2.15 -5.49
CA VAL A 143 -7.98 -1.06 -6.41
C VAL A 143 -7.21 -0.02 -5.62
N LEU A 144 -6.02 0.37 -6.07
CA LEU A 144 -5.22 1.38 -5.38
C LEU A 144 -5.71 2.79 -5.71
N LEU A 145 -6.16 3.53 -4.70
CA LEU A 145 -6.40 4.96 -4.79
C LEU A 145 -5.31 5.69 -4.01
N LYS A 146 -5.05 6.96 -4.31
CA LYS A 146 -4.27 7.81 -3.41
C LYS A 146 -5.02 7.97 -2.09
N ALA A 147 -4.31 7.81 -0.99
CA ALA A 147 -4.86 8.12 0.33
C ALA A 147 -4.98 9.65 0.51
N GLU A 148 -5.86 10.06 1.41
CA GLU A 148 -5.95 11.48 1.82
C GLU A 148 -4.76 11.92 2.70
N ILE A 149 -4.02 10.96 3.26
CA ILE A 149 -2.79 11.25 4.02
C ILE A 149 -1.71 11.77 3.07
N PRO A 150 -1.05 12.91 3.39
CA PRO A 150 0.05 13.41 2.60
C PRO A 150 1.19 12.39 2.45
N PRO A 151 1.93 12.42 1.34
CA PRO A 151 3.14 11.61 1.20
C PRO A 151 4.19 12.00 2.25
N VAL A 152 5.07 11.06 2.57
CA VAL A 152 6.18 11.26 3.52
C VAL A 152 7.46 11.51 2.73
N VAL A 153 8.17 12.59 3.02
CA VAL A 153 9.41 12.96 2.32
C VAL A 153 10.62 12.82 3.25
N VAL A 154 11.64 12.10 2.81
CA VAL A 154 12.93 11.91 3.51
C VAL A 154 14.06 12.09 2.51
N GLU A 155 14.93 13.08 2.71
CA GLU A 155 16.11 13.32 1.85
C GLU A 155 15.74 13.33 0.34
N GLU A 156 14.72 14.12 -0.03
CA GLU A 156 14.16 14.24 -1.39
C GLU A 156 13.45 12.98 -1.93
N THR A 157 13.45 11.89 -1.18
CA THR A 157 12.70 10.67 -1.52
C THR A 157 11.29 10.74 -0.96
N GLU A 158 10.30 10.57 -1.83
CA GLU A 158 8.89 10.55 -1.47
C GLU A 158 8.37 9.12 -1.28
N VAL A 159 7.61 8.90 -0.20
CA VAL A 159 6.80 7.71 0.03
C VAL A 159 5.34 8.07 -0.21
N THR A 160 4.76 7.57 -1.29
CA THR A 160 3.34 7.74 -1.59
C THR A 160 2.49 6.87 -0.68
N ILE A 161 1.39 7.41 -0.16
CA ILE A 161 0.44 6.63 0.64
C ILE A 161 -0.76 6.26 -0.22
N PHE A 162 -1.03 4.97 -0.37
CA PHE A 162 -2.19 4.47 -1.11
C PHE A 162 -3.26 3.90 -0.16
N GLN A 163 -4.52 4.04 -0.56
CA GLN A 163 -5.63 3.32 0.01
C GLN A 163 -6.00 2.15 -0.92
N PRO A 164 -5.77 0.89 -0.51
CA PRO A 164 -6.21 -0.28 -1.26
C PRO A 164 -7.70 -0.50 -1.00
N VAL A 165 -8.56 -0.04 -1.90
CA VAL A 165 -10.01 -0.19 -1.78
C VAL A 165 -10.41 -1.62 -2.15
N PRO A 166 -11.01 -2.41 -1.24
CA PRO A 166 -11.50 -3.74 -1.57
C PRO A 166 -12.52 -3.69 -2.71
N ALA A 167 -12.35 -4.52 -3.72
CA ALA A 167 -13.19 -4.54 -4.92
C ALA A 167 -13.68 -5.95 -5.27
N THR A 168 -14.90 -6.01 -5.79
CA THR A 168 -15.53 -7.26 -6.24
C THR A 168 -15.05 -7.63 -7.64
N THR A 169 -15.27 -8.88 -8.05
CA THR A 169 -14.98 -9.34 -9.42
C THR A 169 -15.71 -8.50 -10.48
N ASN A 170 -16.94 -8.05 -10.21
CA ASN A 170 -17.69 -7.23 -11.16
C ASN A 170 -17.12 -5.80 -11.27
N GLU A 171 -16.67 -5.22 -10.16
CA GLU A 171 -15.99 -3.92 -10.16
C GLU A 171 -14.67 -3.99 -10.92
N PHE A 172 -13.91 -5.07 -10.75
CA PHE A 172 -12.73 -5.34 -11.58
C PHE A 172 -13.09 -5.51 -13.06
N ALA A 173 -14.17 -6.23 -13.38
CA ALA A 173 -14.62 -6.39 -14.75
C ALA A 173 -14.98 -5.04 -15.39
N LEU A 174 -15.66 -4.15 -14.65
CA LEU A 174 -15.93 -2.79 -15.09
C LEU A 174 -14.62 -2.01 -15.34
N ALA A 175 -13.70 -2.00 -14.37
CA ALA A 175 -12.43 -1.28 -14.50
C ALA A 175 -11.59 -1.79 -15.68
N ARG A 176 -11.56 -3.09 -15.93
CA ARG A 176 -10.87 -3.67 -17.10
C ARG A 176 -11.55 -3.31 -18.42
N ALA A 177 -12.89 -3.22 -18.43
CA ALA A 177 -13.65 -2.93 -19.65
C ALA A 177 -13.72 -1.43 -19.99
N LYS A 178 -13.78 -0.56 -18.99
CA LYS A 178 -14.03 0.88 -19.16
C LYS A 178 -12.98 1.80 -18.52
N GLY A 179 -11.99 1.24 -17.84
CA GLY A 179 -10.98 1.99 -17.09
C GLY A 179 -11.37 2.27 -15.64
N VAL A 180 -10.37 2.57 -14.82
CA VAL A 180 -10.54 2.83 -13.38
C VAL A 180 -11.29 4.13 -13.11
N ASP A 181 -11.12 5.15 -13.95
CA ASP A 181 -11.82 6.43 -13.79
C ASP A 181 -13.34 6.27 -13.88
N GLU A 182 -13.82 5.38 -14.76
CA GLU A 182 -15.25 5.04 -14.83
C GLU A 182 -15.72 4.30 -13.57
N LEU A 183 -14.92 3.37 -13.04
CA LEU A 183 -15.24 2.72 -11.77
C LEU A 183 -15.30 3.74 -10.62
N ARG A 184 -14.37 4.68 -10.56
CA ARG A 184 -14.37 5.78 -9.57
C ARG A 184 -15.62 6.64 -9.68
N ARG A 185 -16.04 6.99 -10.90
CA ARG A 185 -17.28 7.73 -11.15
C ARG A 185 -18.50 6.95 -10.66
N VAL A 186 -18.54 5.64 -10.89
CA VAL A 186 -19.62 4.77 -10.41
C VAL A 186 -19.65 4.74 -8.88
N TRP A 187 -18.51 4.56 -8.23
CA TRP A 187 -18.41 4.61 -6.77
C TRP A 187 -18.90 5.93 -6.18
N GLU A 188 -18.49 7.05 -6.76
CA GLU A 188 -18.93 8.39 -6.34
C GLU A 188 -20.44 8.55 -6.52
N THR A 189 -20.97 8.16 -7.68
CA THR A 189 -22.41 8.27 -7.99
C THR A 189 -23.27 7.43 -7.05
N GLN A 190 -22.78 6.25 -6.65
CA GLN A 190 -23.48 5.33 -5.75
C GLN A 190 -23.24 5.66 -4.26
N GLY A 191 -22.40 6.65 -3.95
CA GLY A 191 -22.07 7.01 -2.56
C GLY A 191 -21.41 5.86 -1.81
N VAL A 192 -20.49 5.15 -2.46
CA VAL A 192 -19.87 3.95 -1.89
C VAL A 192 -19.04 4.29 -0.66
N ASP A 193 -19.35 3.63 0.45
CA ASP A 193 -18.61 3.71 1.69
C ASP A 193 -17.47 2.69 1.70
N PHE A 194 -16.24 3.15 1.43
CA PHE A 194 -15.06 2.28 1.43
C PHE A 194 -14.67 1.74 2.80
N THR A 195 -15.25 2.26 3.89
CA THR A 195 -14.96 1.79 5.25
C THR A 195 -15.79 0.56 5.63
N ASP A 196 -16.87 0.25 4.93
CA ASP A 196 -17.71 -0.91 5.22
C ASP A 196 -17.12 -2.19 4.58
N PRO A 197 -16.58 -3.13 5.38
CA PRO A 197 -15.97 -4.36 4.86
C PRO A 197 -17.02 -5.35 4.31
N TYR A 198 -18.30 -5.03 4.38
CA TYR A 198 -19.37 -5.86 3.83
C TYR A 198 -20.29 -5.10 2.88
N ARG A 199 -19.84 -3.93 2.37
CA ARG A 199 -20.60 -3.15 1.39
C ARG A 199 -21.00 -3.98 0.17
N THR A 200 -22.09 -3.60 -0.46
CA THR A 200 -22.50 -4.20 -1.73
C THR A 200 -21.59 -3.75 -2.87
N SER A 201 -21.63 -4.50 -3.97
CA SER A 201 -21.05 -4.07 -5.25
C SER A 201 -21.69 -2.76 -5.70
N ALA A 202 -20.90 -1.89 -6.33
CA ALA A 202 -21.41 -0.67 -6.96
C ALA A 202 -21.93 -0.90 -8.39
N VAL A 203 -21.73 -2.11 -8.92
CA VAL A 203 -22.09 -2.56 -10.28
C VAL A 203 -22.89 -3.86 -10.26
#